data_AF-M3I0M8-F1
#
_entry.id   AF-M3I0M8-F1
#
_cell.length_a   1.000
_cell.length_b   1.000
_cell.length_c   1.000
_cell.angle_alpha   90.00
_cell.angle_beta   90.00
_cell.angle_gamma   90.00
#
_symmetry.space_group_name_H-M   'P 1'
#
loop_
_entity.id
_entity.type
_entity.pdbx_description
1 polymer ?
#
loop_
_entity_poly.entity_id
_entity_poly.type
_entity_poly.pdbx_seq_one_letter_code
_entity_poly.pdbx_strand_id
1 'polypeptide(L)'
;MIGPKRIICLTEETTELFYLLGIEERIVGISAYTVRPLRAKKEKPKISAFINGNIKRIKELKPDLVIGFSDIQSDLAKNLIAEGLNVLVTNQRTILEIFDTLSLLGSIVGKGNETQKLIEGWKRKLDEIERVYSSKSQPSVFFKNGMNRS
;
A
#
# COMPACT_ATOMS: atom_id res chain seq x y z
N MET A 1 18.89 1.47 10.83
CA MET A 1 18.59 0.09 10.37
C MET A 1 18.49 0.10 8.85
N ILE A 2 19.16 -0.82 8.15
CA ILE A 2 19.10 -0.91 6.68
C ILE A 2 17.91 -1.81 6.34
N GLY A 3 16.79 -1.21 5.96
CA GLY A 3 15.61 -1.93 5.46
C GLY A 3 15.75 -2.38 4.00
N PRO A 4 14.71 -3.03 3.43
CA PRO A 4 14.70 -3.51 2.05
C PRO A 4 14.98 -2.38 1.04
N LYS A 5 15.56 -2.75 -0.10
CA LYS A 5 16.10 -1.86 -1.14
C LYS A 5 15.49 -2.10 -2.52
N ARG A 6 14.81 -3.24 -2.73
CA ARG A 6 14.17 -3.61 -4.00
C ARG A 6 12.76 -4.11 -3.72
N ILE A 7 11.85 -3.17 -3.56
CA ILE A 7 10.51 -3.42 -3.07
C ILE A 7 9.50 -3.43 -4.22
N ILE A 8 8.62 -4.41 -4.21
CA ILE A 8 7.42 -4.42 -5.05
C ILE A 8 6.22 -4.01 -4.21
N CYS A 9 5.47 -3.03 -4.70
CA CYS A 9 4.24 -2.55 -4.07
C CYS A 9 3.03 -3.03 -4.88
N LEU A 10 2.27 -3.98 -4.34
CA LEU A 10 1.06 -4.49 -4.98
C LEU A 10 -0.19 -3.65 -4.68
N THR A 11 -0.03 -2.56 -3.91
CA THR A 11 -1.08 -1.63 -3.53
C THR A 11 -0.69 -0.19 -3.84
N GLU A 12 -1.70 0.66 -4.05
CA GLU A 12 -1.52 2.10 -4.18
C GLU A 12 -0.98 2.72 -2.88
N GLU A 13 -1.55 2.36 -1.73
CA GLU A 13 -1.26 3.01 -0.44
C GLU A 13 0.23 2.88 -0.07
N THR A 14 0.80 1.69 -0.23
CA THR A 14 2.23 1.44 0.03
C THR A 14 3.09 2.25 -0.94
N THR A 15 2.69 2.33 -2.21
CA THR A 15 3.39 3.16 -3.20
C THR A 15 3.35 4.62 -2.79
N GLU A 16 2.17 5.16 -2.48
CA GLU A 16 1.99 6.55 -2.07
C GLU A 16 2.82 6.89 -0.82
N LEU A 17 2.80 6.04 0.20
CA LEU A 17 3.60 6.23 1.41
C LEU A 17 5.10 6.33 1.08
N PHE A 18 5.64 5.43 0.28
CA PHE A 18 7.08 5.40 -0.01
C PHE A 18 7.54 6.60 -0.83
N TYR A 19 6.67 7.11 -1.71
CA TYR A 19 6.91 8.37 -2.40
C TYR A 19 6.87 9.58 -1.44
N LEU A 20 5.95 9.61 -0.47
CA LEU A 20 5.91 10.66 0.56
C LEU A 20 7.14 10.63 1.48
N LEU A 21 7.72 9.44 1.69
CA LEU A 21 8.92 9.23 2.50
C LEU A 21 10.23 9.48 1.72
N GLY A 22 10.15 9.79 0.42
CA GLY A 22 11.31 10.04 -0.44
C GLY A 22 12.21 8.82 -0.61
N ILE A 23 11.62 7.61 -0.62
CA ILE A 23 12.33 6.34 -0.81
C ILE A 23 11.86 5.59 -2.07
N GLU A 24 11.25 6.30 -3.02
CA GLU A 24 10.70 5.71 -4.23
C GLU A 24 11.76 5.01 -5.09
N GLU A 25 13.05 5.34 -4.95
CA GLU A 25 14.16 4.67 -5.64
C GLU A 25 14.21 3.17 -5.32
N ARG A 26 13.72 2.78 -4.13
CA ARG A 26 13.67 1.38 -3.70
C ARG A 26 12.54 0.60 -4.35
N ILE A 27 11.56 1.29 -4.94
CA ILE A 27 10.44 0.64 -5.62
C ILE A 27 10.90 0.17 -6.99
N VAL A 28 10.87 -1.14 -7.19
CA VAL A 28 11.25 -1.79 -8.46
C VAL A 28 10.06 -2.22 -9.29
N GLY A 29 8.85 -2.25 -8.72
CA GLY A 29 7.61 -2.55 -9.44
C GLY A 29 6.37 -2.18 -8.65
N ILE A 30 5.31 -1.85 -9.39
CA ILE A 30 4.02 -1.42 -8.83
C ILE A 30 2.85 -2.21 -9.40
N SER A 31 1.73 -2.20 -8.69
CA SER A 31 0.43 -2.65 -9.21
C SER A 31 -0.03 -1.77 -10.37
N ALA A 32 -0.70 -2.36 -11.36
CA ALA A 32 -1.32 -1.63 -12.48
C ALA A 32 -2.40 -0.63 -12.01
N TYR A 33 -2.96 -0.84 -10.82
CA TYR A 33 -4.02 -0.02 -10.22
C TYR A 33 -3.50 1.20 -9.47
N THR A 34 -2.18 1.31 -9.29
CA THR A 34 -1.56 2.43 -8.56
C THR A 34 -1.78 3.75 -9.30
N VAL A 35 -2.71 4.60 -8.86
CA VAL A 35 -2.96 5.94 -9.45
C VAL A 35 -2.23 7.06 -8.70
N ARG A 36 -1.84 6.85 -7.45
CA ARG A 36 -1.10 7.83 -6.64
C ARG A 36 0.32 7.38 -6.24
N PRO A 37 1.30 8.30 -6.30
CA PRO A 37 1.25 9.57 -7.02
C PRO A 37 1.22 9.33 -8.54
N LEU A 38 0.68 10.27 -9.33
CA LEU A 38 0.54 10.12 -10.79
C LEU A 38 1.87 9.80 -11.49
N ARG A 39 2.99 10.29 -10.95
CA ARG A 39 4.34 10.03 -11.48
C ARG A 39 4.78 8.57 -11.34
N ALA A 40 4.29 7.84 -10.33
CA ALA A 40 4.67 6.44 -10.11
C ALA A 40 4.33 5.54 -11.30
N LYS A 41 3.17 5.75 -11.95
CA LYS A 41 2.77 5.01 -13.16
C LYS A 41 3.72 5.21 -14.35
N LYS A 42 4.41 6.35 -14.41
CA LYS A 42 5.35 6.70 -15.48
C LYS A 42 6.76 6.20 -15.16
N GLU A 43 7.15 6.29 -13.89
CA GLU A 43 8.50 5.98 -13.43
C GLU A 43 8.75 4.49 -13.18
N LYS A 44 7.70 3.71 -12.84
CA LYS A 44 7.83 2.33 -12.36
C LYS A 44 7.17 1.32 -13.28
N PRO A 45 7.76 0.12 -13.45
CA PRO A 45 7.14 -0.93 -14.23
C PRO A 45 5.89 -1.48 -13.50
N LYS A 46 4.83 -1.70 -14.28
CA LYS A 46 3.59 -2.31 -13.83
C LYS A 46 3.70 -3.83 -13.98
N ILE A 47 3.53 -4.56 -12.89
CA ILE A 47 3.88 -6.00 -12.83
C ILE A 47 2.76 -6.92 -12.37
N SER A 48 1.67 -6.36 -11.87
CA SER A 48 0.53 -7.13 -11.39
C SER A 48 -0.78 -6.47 -11.82
N ALA A 49 -1.69 -7.28 -12.35
CA ALA A 49 -3.12 -6.99 -12.31
C ALA A 49 -3.68 -7.63 -11.03
N PHE A 50 -4.60 -6.96 -10.33
CA PHE A 50 -5.04 -7.14 -8.94
C PHE A 50 -5.09 -8.59 -8.39
N ILE A 51 -5.45 -9.57 -9.23
CA ILE A 51 -5.65 -10.97 -8.85
C ILE A 51 -4.58 -11.91 -9.45
N ASN A 52 -4.08 -11.63 -10.66
CA ASN A 52 -3.13 -12.48 -11.38
C ASN A 52 -1.80 -11.76 -11.54
N GLY A 53 -0.94 -11.86 -10.52
CA GLY A 53 0.44 -11.36 -10.59
C GLY A 53 1.29 -12.22 -11.54
N ASN A 54 2.08 -11.60 -12.40
CA ASN A 54 3.05 -12.33 -13.22
C ASN A 54 4.30 -12.62 -12.37
N ILE A 55 4.30 -13.78 -11.71
CA ILE A 55 5.39 -14.22 -10.82
C ILE A 55 6.75 -14.17 -11.52
N LYS A 56 6.82 -14.58 -12.80
CA LYS A 56 8.05 -14.53 -13.58
C LYS A 56 8.59 -13.09 -13.66
N ARG A 57 7.72 -12.14 -14.03
CA ARG A 57 8.06 -10.71 -14.12
C ARG A 57 8.44 -10.12 -12.76
N ILE A 58 7.80 -10.56 -11.68
CA ILE A 58 8.16 -10.21 -10.30
C ILE A 58 9.59 -10.66 -10.00
N LYS A 59 9.93 -11.93 -10.29
CA LYS A 59 11.28 -12.48 -10.05
C LYS A 59 12.37 -11.82 -10.89
N GLU A 60 12.08 -11.47 -12.14
CA GLU A 60 13.01 -10.77 -13.04
C GLU A 60 13.48 -9.42 -12.44
N LEU A 61 12.64 -8.78 -11.63
CA LEU A 61 13.00 -7.55 -10.93
C LEU A 61 13.82 -7.78 -9.66
N LYS A 62 14.09 -9.03 -9.27
CA LYS A 62 14.91 -9.41 -8.10
C LYS A 62 14.53 -8.61 -6.84
N PRO A 63 13.27 -8.65 -6.40
CA PRO A 63 12.85 -7.94 -5.21
C PRO A 63 13.42 -8.60 -3.95
N ASP A 64 13.67 -7.81 -2.92
CA ASP A 64 13.99 -8.29 -1.59
C ASP A 64 12.77 -8.30 -0.64
N LEU A 65 11.70 -7.59 -1.02
CA LEU A 65 10.39 -7.62 -0.36
C LEU A 65 9.25 -7.37 -1.37
N VAL A 66 8.18 -8.14 -1.26
CA VAL A 66 6.90 -7.90 -1.93
C VAL A 66 5.85 -7.52 -0.87
N ILE A 67 5.16 -6.41 -1.07
CA ILE A 67 4.14 -5.91 -0.15
C ILE A 67 2.78 -5.96 -0.84
N GLY A 68 1.81 -6.62 -0.20
CA GLY A 68 0.44 -6.76 -0.65
C GLY A 68 -0.58 -6.45 0.43
N PHE A 69 -1.86 -6.52 0.06
CA PHE A 69 -2.99 -6.26 0.94
C PHE A 69 -4.16 -7.19 0.65
N SER A 70 -4.84 -7.58 1.73
CA SER A 70 -6.06 -8.39 1.78
C SER A 70 -5.88 -9.85 1.39
N ASP A 71 -6.80 -10.64 1.93
CA ASP A 71 -7.11 -12.03 1.59
C ASP A 71 -7.28 -12.30 0.09
N ILE A 72 -7.68 -11.30 -0.71
CA ILE A 72 -7.78 -11.43 -2.18
C ILE A 72 -6.41 -11.76 -2.80
N GLN A 73 -5.30 -11.36 -2.17
CA GLN A 73 -3.94 -11.63 -2.65
C GLN A 73 -3.29 -12.86 -2.00
N SER A 74 -4.03 -13.64 -1.21
CA SER A 74 -3.50 -14.78 -0.46
C SER A 74 -2.86 -15.85 -1.36
N ASP A 75 -3.50 -16.22 -2.48
CA ASP A 75 -2.95 -17.19 -3.43
C ASP A 75 -1.66 -16.69 -4.10
N LEU A 76 -1.64 -15.40 -4.50
CA LEU A 76 -0.44 -14.79 -5.04
C LEU A 76 0.69 -14.78 -4.01
N ALA A 77 0.39 -14.41 -2.76
CA ALA A 77 1.35 -14.39 -1.67
C ALA A 77 1.93 -15.79 -1.41
N LYS A 78 1.06 -16.82 -1.34
CA LYS A 78 1.48 -18.22 -1.22
C LYS A 78 2.42 -18.62 -2.34
N ASN A 79 2.09 -18.29 -3.59
CA ASN A 79 2.93 -18.64 -4.73
C ASN A 79 4.28 -17.90 -4.71
N LEU A 80 4.29 -16.62 -4.32
CA LEU A 80 5.54 -15.85 -4.17
C LEU A 80 6.44 -16.39 -3.06
N ILE A 81 5.85 -16.82 -1.94
CA ILE A 81 6.57 -17.47 -0.84
C ILE A 81 7.16 -18.81 -1.29
N ALA A 82 6.38 -19.61 -2.04
CA ALA A 82 6.86 -20.88 -2.60
C ALA A 82 8.06 -20.70 -3.54
N GLU A 83 8.17 -19.53 -4.17
CA GLU A 83 9.29 -19.13 -5.02
C GLU A 83 10.48 -18.52 -4.23
N GLY A 84 10.42 -18.53 -2.89
CA GLY A 84 11.50 -18.10 -2.00
C GLY A 84 11.58 -16.58 -1.77
N LEU A 85 10.52 -15.83 -2.07
CA LEU A 85 10.49 -14.38 -1.87
C LEU A 85 9.97 -14.02 -0.47
N ASN A 86 10.52 -12.95 0.10
CA ASN A 86 9.93 -12.34 1.29
C ASN A 86 8.66 -11.59 0.91
N VAL A 87 7.55 -11.91 1.59
CA VAL A 87 6.24 -11.31 1.32
C VAL A 87 5.65 -10.79 2.62
N LEU A 88 5.17 -9.55 2.60
CA LEU A 88 4.33 -8.97 3.63
C LEU A 88 2.94 -8.74 3.07
N VAL A 89 1.92 -9.32 3.68
CA VAL A 89 0.52 -9.03 3.38
C VAL A 89 -0.15 -8.48 4.63
N THR A 90 -0.77 -7.32 4.50
CA THR A 90 -1.58 -6.71 5.56
C THR A 90 -3.07 -6.83 5.25
N ASN A 91 -3.94 -6.65 6.24
CA ASN A 91 -5.39 -6.80 6.06
C ASN A 91 -6.19 -5.81 6.93
N GLN A 92 -5.72 -4.57 7.02
CA GLN A 92 -6.41 -3.51 7.77
C GLN A 92 -7.83 -3.26 7.26
N ARG A 93 -8.78 -3.14 8.19
CA ARG A 93 -10.21 -2.88 7.95
C ARG A 93 -10.71 -1.61 8.64
N THR A 94 -9.90 -1.03 9.53
CA THR A 94 -10.23 0.21 10.26
C THR A 94 -9.18 1.30 10.05
N ILE A 95 -9.53 2.56 10.34
CA ILE A 95 -8.59 3.69 10.25
C ILE A 95 -7.40 3.50 11.20
N LEU A 96 -7.65 2.97 12.40
CA LEU A 96 -6.60 2.70 13.37
C LEU A 96 -5.62 1.64 12.83
N GLU A 97 -6.15 0.55 12.28
CA GLU A 97 -5.31 -0.48 11.65
C GLU A 97 -4.57 0.04 10.41
N ILE A 98 -5.14 0.99 9.65
CA ILE A 98 -4.41 1.68 8.58
C ILE A 98 -3.20 2.39 9.18
N PHE A 99 -3.34 3.16 10.25
CA PHE A 99 -2.20 3.83 10.88
C PHE A 99 -1.16 2.84 11.42
N ASP A 100 -1.57 1.73 12.00
CA ASP A 100 -0.66 0.68 12.47
C ASP A 100 0.11 0.05 11.31
N THR A 101 -0.56 -0.24 10.19
CA THR A 101 0.08 -0.73 8.96
C THR A 101 1.08 0.29 8.42
N LEU A 102 0.72 1.58 8.34
CA LEU A 102 1.65 2.61 7.86
C LEU A 102 2.87 2.72 8.77
N SER A 103 2.69 2.67 10.09
CA SER A 103 3.79 2.65 11.08
C SER A 103 4.70 1.44 10.92
N LEU A 104 4.14 0.25 10.69
CA LEU A 104 4.90 -0.97 10.38
C LEU A 104 5.74 -0.79 9.13
N LEU A 105 5.13 -0.31 8.03
CA LEU A 105 5.81 -0.07 6.76
C LEU A 105 6.95 0.94 6.91
N GLY A 106 6.70 2.05 7.60
CA GLY A 106 7.71 3.06 7.92
C GLY A 106 8.88 2.50 8.70
N SER A 107 8.60 1.64 9.69
CA SER A 107 9.64 0.99 10.49
C SER A 107 10.51 0.05 9.67
N ILE A 108 9.89 -0.79 8.82
CA ILE A 108 10.59 -1.74 7.94
C ILE A 108 11.60 -1.02 7.04
N VAL A 109 11.23 0.13 6.48
CA VAL A 109 12.09 0.88 5.54
C VAL A 109 13.05 1.86 6.22
N GLY A 110 13.04 1.93 7.56
CA GLY A 110 13.91 2.80 8.36
C GLY A 110 13.48 4.27 8.37
N LYS A 111 12.17 4.54 8.24
CA LYS A 111 11.54 5.86 8.15
C LYS A 111 10.47 6.10 9.22
N GLY A 112 10.55 5.38 10.34
CA GLY A 112 9.53 5.42 11.40
C GLY A 112 9.20 6.84 11.90
N ASN A 113 10.20 7.70 12.08
CA ASN A 113 9.98 9.09 12.54
C ASN A 113 9.24 9.94 11.50
N GLU A 114 9.62 9.86 10.24
CA GLU A 114 8.95 10.57 9.14
C GLU A 114 7.52 10.06 8.93
N THR A 115 7.32 8.74 9.00
CA THR A 115 6.02 8.10 8.95
C THR A 115 5.12 8.56 10.10
N GLN A 116 5.63 8.59 11.33
CA GLN A 116 4.88 9.05 12.50
C GLN A 116 4.41 10.49 12.33
N LYS A 117 5.26 11.38 11.80
CA LYS A 117 4.87 12.78 11.49
C LYS A 117 3.73 12.86 10.48
N LEU A 118 3.74 12.03 9.44
CA LEU A 118 2.64 11.96 8.47
C LEU A 118 1.34 11.49 9.13
N ILE A 119 1.41 10.42 9.92
CA ILE A 119 0.26 9.86 10.64
C ILE A 119 -0.36 10.89 11.59
N GLU A 120 0.46 11.60 12.37
CA GLU A 120 -0.03 12.67 13.26
C GLU A 120 -0.69 13.81 12.48
N GLY A 121 -0.15 14.16 11.31
CA GLY A 121 -0.76 15.13 10.41
C GLY A 121 -2.14 14.68 9.92
N TRP A 122 -2.31 13.41 9.57
CA TRP A 122 -3.58 12.86 9.15
C TRP A 122 -4.58 12.71 10.30
N LYS A 123 -4.13 12.28 11.49
CA LYS A 123 -4.96 12.23 12.70
C LYS A 123 -5.55 13.60 13.03
N ARG A 124 -4.72 14.66 13.05
CA ARG A 124 -5.21 16.04 13.27
C ARG A 124 -6.27 16.48 12.26
N LYS A 125 -6.12 16.10 10.98
CA LYS A 125 -7.11 16.40 9.94
C LYS A 125 -8.42 15.65 10.17
N LEU A 126 -8.35 14.39 10.59
CA LEU A 126 -9.54 13.61 10.93
C LEU A 126 -10.27 14.22 12.13
N ASP A 127 -9.54 14.61 13.17
CA ASP A 127 -10.11 15.26 14.37
C ASP A 127 -10.81 16.59 14.00
N GLU A 128 -10.22 17.37 13.09
CA GLU A 128 -10.82 18.61 12.58
C GLU A 128 -12.13 18.34 11.83
N ILE A 129 -12.14 17.35 10.94
CA ILE A 129 -13.35 16.93 10.22
C ILE A 129 -14.41 16.46 11.21
N GLU A 130 -14.06 15.61 12.17
CA GLU A 130 -15.02 15.11 13.16
C GLU A 130 -15.64 16.26 13.96
N ARG A 131 -14.84 17.23 14.42
CA ARG A 131 -15.36 18.42 15.12
C ARG A 131 -16.35 19.22 14.27
N VAL A 132 -16.06 19.46 13.00
CA VAL A 132 -16.91 20.26 12.10
C VAL A 132 -18.25 19.57 11.80
N TYR A 133 -18.28 18.24 11.80
CA TYR A 133 -19.46 17.46 11.39
C TYR A 133 -20.17 16.73 12.54
N SER A 134 -19.62 16.75 13.76
CA SER A 134 -20.16 16.07 14.96
C SER A 134 -21.62 16.43 15.31
N SER A 135 -22.05 17.65 14.99
CA SER A 135 -23.41 18.15 15.30
C SER A 135 -24.35 18.18 14.10
N LYS A 136 -23.93 17.70 12.93
CA LYS A 136 -24.75 17.70 11.70
C LYS A 136 -25.57 16.41 11.59
N SER A 137 -26.75 16.50 10.99
CA SER A 137 -27.60 15.34 10.72
C SER A 137 -26.89 14.35 9.80
N GLN A 138 -26.97 13.05 10.11
CA GLN A 138 -26.38 11.98 9.32
C GLN A 138 -27.37 11.50 8.25
N PRO A 139 -27.20 11.86 6.96
CA PRO A 139 -28.07 11.35 5.92
C PRO A 139 -27.84 9.86 5.69
N SER A 140 -28.89 9.12 5.34
CA SER A 140 -28.76 7.74 4.88
C SER A 140 -28.07 7.71 3.53
N VAL A 141 -26.90 7.06 3.46
CA VAL A 141 -26.11 6.92 2.24
C VAL A 141 -26.13 5.46 1.77
N PHE A 142 -26.47 5.24 0.51
CA PHE A 142 -26.33 3.95 -0.15
C PHE A 142 -25.13 3.96 -1.10
N PHE A 143 -24.17 3.06 -0.86
CA PHE A 143 -22.98 2.92 -1.71
C PHE A 143 -23.10 1.64 -2.56
N LYS A 144 -23.11 1.80 -3.88
CA LYS A 144 -23.12 0.68 -4.85
C LYS A 144 -21.77 0.54 -5.52
N ASN A 145 -21.01 -0.50 -5.15
CA ASN A 145 -19.79 -0.85 -5.87
C ASN A 145 -20.16 -1.65 -7.13
N GLY A 146 -20.01 -1.04 -8.31
CA GLY A 146 -20.15 -1.73 -9.59
C GLY A 146 -18.89 -2.54 -9.90
N MET A 147 -18.83 -3.80 -9.46
CA MET A 147 -17.87 -4.75 -10.03
C MET A 147 -18.39 -5.21 -11.38
N ASN A 148 -17.92 -4.59 -12.48
CA ASN A 148 -18.06 -5.18 -13.81
C ASN A 148 -17.23 -6.47 -13.85
N ARG A 149 -17.90 -7.60 -13.73
CA ARG A 149 -17.38 -8.89 -14.18
C ARG A 149 -17.61 -8.94 -15.68
N SER A 150 -16.59 -8.63 -16.45
CA SER A 150 -16.49 -8.90 -17.89
C SER A 150 -15.17 -9.59 -18.15
#